data_AF-A0A2N7I910-F1
#
_entry.id   AF-A0A2N7I910-F1
#
_cell.length_a   1.000
_cell.length_b   1.000
_cell.length_c   1.000
_cell.angle_alpha   90.00
_cell.angle_beta   90.00
_cell.angle_gamma   90.00
#
_symmetry.space_group_name_H-M   'P 1'
#
loop_
_entity.id
_entity.type
_entity.pdbx_description
1 polymer ?
#
loop_
_entity_poly.entity_id
_entity_poly.type
_entity_poly.pdbx_seq_one_letter_code
_entity_poly.pdbx_strand_id
1 'polypeptide(L)'
;MSNTVLIVDDVELSREVIKNAVSLSNKKKSVQFAENAFDAMMKMQNTSFDLVIMDIMMPNGDGFELLGMMSQQNVKSKIIITSGLDKSIVSSVSMLGKLYELNVVASLEKPIWANQISELVDEALEEVTKPEYEPNFNTLASISNDDFPINLVYQPQVISDINVISGFEVLSRWSDENGSLLPPSYFLPVIEELGKQKVFTSIVISKFIKDYHLHFCGLDKSLRFSINIDPNLLIDELVLAQLLDIYQQGIEHTIVIELTENGLVGNIEKELLANILRLRLNGFEISIDDFGMESSNIERIIKLPISEIKIDKKITWGLCHNIDYMQKIDEVKKLISVKNARIIYEGVEDKDTCAFLEALGGFNQQGFYHGVPSLPEIAVESLIKRRELSLVSDQVQL
;
A
#
# COMPACT_ATOMS: atom_id res chain seq x y z
N MET A 1 -25.90 -14.17 32.36
CA MET A 1 -26.80 -14.28 31.19
C MET A 1 -26.10 -15.14 30.15
N SER A 2 -26.81 -15.75 29.19
CA SER A 2 -26.16 -16.50 28.11
C SER A 2 -25.72 -15.50 27.04
N ASN A 3 -24.46 -15.49 26.66
CA ASN A 3 -23.99 -14.56 25.64
C ASN A 3 -24.59 -14.94 24.27
N THR A 4 -25.02 -13.97 23.48
CA THR A 4 -25.59 -14.17 22.14
C THR A 4 -24.54 -13.93 21.07
N VAL A 5 -24.30 -14.94 20.23
CA VAL A 5 -23.32 -14.90 19.13
C VAL A 5 -24.06 -15.02 17.80
N LEU A 6 -23.78 -14.11 16.87
CA LEU A 6 -24.22 -14.23 15.48
C LEU A 6 -23.04 -14.69 14.63
N ILE A 7 -23.23 -15.76 13.86
CA ILE A 7 -22.24 -16.21 12.86
C ILE A 7 -22.79 -15.91 11.47
N VAL A 8 -22.06 -15.12 10.69
CA VAL A 8 -22.42 -14.68 9.35
C VAL A 8 -21.44 -15.28 8.35
N ASP A 9 -21.88 -16.25 7.57
CA ASP A 9 -21.07 -16.95 6.56
C ASP A 9 -22.05 -17.58 5.57
N ASP A 10 -21.79 -17.53 4.27
CA ASP A 10 -22.71 -18.05 3.25
C ASP A 10 -22.67 -19.59 3.15
N VAL A 11 -21.61 -20.21 3.66
CA VAL A 11 -21.42 -21.66 3.64
C VAL A 11 -21.98 -22.30 4.91
N GLU A 12 -23.05 -23.10 4.78
CA GLU A 12 -23.70 -23.80 5.90
C GLU A 12 -22.72 -24.66 6.72
N LEU A 13 -21.82 -25.38 6.04
CA LEU A 13 -20.81 -26.20 6.70
C LEU A 13 -19.83 -25.35 7.54
N SER A 14 -19.44 -24.17 7.05
CA SER A 14 -18.57 -23.23 7.78
C SER A 14 -19.27 -22.73 9.05
N ARG A 15 -20.54 -22.34 8.94
CA ARG A 15 -21.37 -21.93 10.09
C ARG A 15 -21.45 -22.99 11.18
N GLU A 16 -21.68 -24.26 10.82
CA GLU A 16 -21.73 -25.37 11.78
C GLU A 16 -20.36 -25.67 12.40
N VAL A 17 -19.26 -25.56 11.64
CA VAL A 17 -17.89 -25.70 12.18
C VAL A 17 -17.59 -24.59 13.20
N ILE A 18 -17.88 -23.33 12.86
CA ILE A 18 -17.67 -22.18 13.75
C ILE A 18 -18.54 -22.34 15.01
N LYS A 19 -19.81 -22.73 14.87
CA LYS A 19 -20.70 -23.00 16.02
C LYS A 19 -20.16 -24.09 16.93
N ASN A 20 -19.66 -25.19 16.38
CA ASN A 20 -19.05 -26.25 17.17
C ASN A 20 -17.82 -25.73 17.92
N ALA A 21 -16.97 -24.93 17.27
CA ALA A 21 -15.82 -24.30 17.93
C ALA A 21 -16.24 -23.30 19.03
N VAL A 22 -17.26 -22.47 18.78
CA VAL A 22 -17.87 -21.59 19.78
C VAL A 22 -18.42 -22.40 20.97
N SER A 23 -18.96 -23.59 20.75
CA SER A 23 -19.48 -24.44 21.85
C SER A 23 -18.40 -25.00 22.78
N LEU A 24 -17.13 -25.06 22.34
CA LEU A 24 -16.00 -25.53 23.13
C LEU A 24 -15.48 -24.50 24.14
N SER A 25 -15.94 -23.25 24.03
CA SER A 25 -15.47 -22.13 24.86
C SER A 25 -16.25 -22.06 26.19
N ASN A 26 -15.61 -21.55 27.25
CA ASN A 26 -16.00 -21.82 28.66
C ASN A 26 -17.34 -21.23 29.13
N LYS A 27 -17.90 -20.25 28.40
CA LYS A 27 -19.19 -19.60 28.71
C LYS A 27 -20.39 -20.21 27.97
N LYS A 28 -21.58 -20.23 28.57
CA LYS A 28 -22.83 -20.64 27.90
C LYS A 28 -23.23 -19.61 26.83
N LYS A 29 -23.42 -20.06 25.59
CA LYS A 29 -23.70 -19.21 24.42
C LYS A 29 -24.96 -19.65 23.67
N SER A 30 -25.72 -18.69 23.16
CA SER A 30 -26.78 -18.92 22.18
C SER A 30 -26.26 -18.45 20.83
N VAL A 31 -26.24 -19.34 19.84
CA VAL A 31 -25.72 -19.06 18.50
C VAL A 31 -26.88 -18.91 17.53
N GLN A 32 -26.85 -17.84 16.75
CA GLN A 32 -27.69 -17.67 15.56
C GLN A 32 -26.81 -17.57 14.32
N PHE A 33 -27.41 -17.88 13.18
CA PHE A 33 -26.76 -17.83 11.87
C PHE A 33 -27.32 -16.72 11.02
N ALA A 34 -26.51 -16.18 10.12
CA ALA A 34 -26.95 -15.42 8.98
C ALA A 34 -26.15 -15.82 7.73
N GLU A 35 -26.76 -15.72 6.55
CA GLU A 35 -26.16 -16.20 5.30
C GLU A 35 -25.49 -15.07 4.48
N ASN A 36 -25.77 -13.81 4.81
CA ASN A 36 -25.23 -12.62 4.15
C ASN A 36 -25.44 -11.37 5.02
N ALA A 37 -24.93 -10.23 4.57
CA ALA A 37 -25.05 -8.94 5.25
C ALA A 37 -26.51 -8.56 5.58
N PHE A 38 -27.44 -8.73 4.63
CA PHE A 38 -28.84 -8.31 4.82
C PHE A 38 -29.58 -9.16 5.85
N ASP A 39 -29.39 -10.48 5.81
CA ASP A 39 -29.96 -11.40 6.81
C ASP A 39 -29.39 -11.13 8.20
N ALA A 40 -28.10 -10.83 8.30
CA ALA A 40 -27.46 -10.42 9.55
C ALA A 40 -28.11 -9.15 10.12
N MET A 41 -28.29 -8.12 9.29
CA MET A 41 -28.91 -6.87 9.72
C MET A 41 -30.37 -7.03 10.14
N MET A 42 -31.17 -7.83 9.43
CA MET A 42 -32.55 -8.13 9.84
C MET A 42 -32.61 -8.81 11.22
N LYS A 43 -31.63 -9.67 11.53
CA LYS A 43 -31.54 -10.32 12.85
C LYS A 43 -31.09 -9.33 13.93
N MET A 44 -30.13 -8.46 13.62
CA MET A 44 -29.65 -7.42 14.54
C MET A 44 -30.72 -6.37 14.89
N GLN A 45 -31.70 -6.13 14.00
CA GLN A 45 -32.85 -5.27 14.31
C GLN A 45 -33.76 -5.84 15.41
N ASN A 46 -33.85 -7.17 15.50
CA ASN A 46 -34.77 -7.87 16.40
C ASN A 46 -34.08 -8.42 17.66
N THR A 47 -32.77 -8.63 17.60
CA THR A 47 -31.99 -9.26 18.68
C THR A 47 -30.64 -8.54 18.82
N SER A 48 -30.26 -8.23 20.06
CA SER A 48 -28.90 -7.74 20.35
C SER A 48 -27.93 -8.92 20.48
N PHE A 49 -26.76 -8.78 19.84
CA PHE A 49 -25.70 -9.77 19.87
C PHE A 49 -24.49 -9.21 20.63
N ASP A 50 -23.91 -10.01 21.53
CA ASP A 50 -22.67 -9.64 22.23
C ASP A 50 -21.45 -9.74 21.31
N LEU A 51 -21.48 -10.71 20.39
CA LEU A 51 -20.41 -11.02 19.45
C LEU A 51 -20.97 -11.38 18.07
N VAL A 52 -20.35 -10.84 17.03
CA VAL A 52 -20.59 -11.17 15.63
C VAL A 52 -19.31 -11.76 15.06
N ILE A 53 -19.39 -12.97 14.52
CA ILE A 53 -18.31 -13.60 13.77
C ILE A 53 -18.74 -13.59 12.30
N MET A 54 -18.03 -12.87 11.44
CA MET A 54 -18.45 -12.69 10.04
C MET A 54 -17.36 -13.06 9.05
N ASP A 55 -17.72 -13.69 7.93
CA ASP A 55 -16.87 -13.76 6.74
C ASP A 55 -16.88 -12.41 6.01
N ILE A 56 -15.76 -12.07 5.37
CA ILE A 56 -15.66 -10.92 4.47
C ILE A 56 -16.35 -11.22 3.14
N MET A 57 -16.12 -12.42 2.58
CA MET A 57 -16.56 -12.73 1.22
C MET A 57 -17.85 -13.53 1.26
N MET A 58 -18.97 -12.89 0.93
CA MET A 58 -20.29 -13.54 0.85
C MET A 58 -21.05 -13.05 -0.40
N PRO A 59 -21.76 -13.93 -1.11
CA PRO A 59 -22.64 -13.53 -2.22
C PRO A 59 -23.87 -12.80 -1.69
N ASN A 60 -24.31 -11.77 -2.43
CA ASN A 60 -25.48 -10.94 -2.12
C ASN A 60 -25.37 -10.18 -0.78
N GLY A 61 -24.26 -9.46 -0.61
CA GLY A 61 -23.96 -8.58 0.53
C GLY A 61 -22.75 -9.08 1.31
N ASP A 62 -21.62 -8.38 1.14
CA ASP A 62 -20.33 -8.78 1.69
C ASP A 62 -20.08 -8.21 3.10
N GLY A 63 -18.96 -8.59 3.73
CA GLY A 63 -18.60 -8.13 5.07
C GLY A 63 -18.33 -6.63 5.15
N PHE A 64 -17.93 -5.97 4.06
CA PHE A 64 -17.73 -4.52 4.03
C PHE A 64 -19.05 -3.79 4.08
N GLU A 65 -20.01 -4.25 3.27
CA GLU A 65 -21.38 -3.73 3.26
C GLU A 65 -22.06 -3.94 4.62
N LEU A 66 -21.84 -5.10 5.26
CA LEU A 66 -22.34 -5.36 6.63
C LEU A 66 -21.76 -4.38 7.65
N LEU A 67 -20.45 -4.11 7.62
CA LEU A 67 -19.82 -3.12 8.51
C LEU A 67 -20.44 -1.72 8.30
N GLY A 68 -20.61 -1.29 7.05
CA GLY A 68 -21.27 -0.01 6.75
C GLY A 68 -22.69 0.06 7.32
N MET A 69 -23.49 -1.00 7.18
CA MET A 69 -24.85 -1.07 7.73
C MET A 69 -24.88 -1.10 9.27
N MET A 70 -23.97 -1.85 9.88
CA MET A 70 -23.83 -1.91 11.34
C MET A 70 -23.48 -0.53 11.93
N SER A 71 -22.62 0.23 11.25
CA SER A 71 -22.25 1.59 11.62
C SER A 71 -23.46 2.53 11.59
N GLN A 72 -24.20 2.54 10.49
CA GLN A 72 -25.39 3.38 10.31
C GLN A 72 -26.47 3.09 11.37
N GLN A 73 -26.56 1.85 11.85
CA GLN A 73 -27.50 1.42 12.88
C GLN A 73 -26.92 1.46 14.30
N ASN A 74 -25.69 1.95 14.48
CA ASN A 74 -24.98 2.07 15.75
C ASN A 74 -24.93 0.74 16.55
N VAL A 75 -24.63 -0.36 15.85
CA VAL A 75 -24.54 -1.69 16.45
C VAL A 75 -23.28 -1.80 17.31
N LYS A 76 -23.44 -2.20 18.58
CA LYS A 76 -22.36 -2.24 19.58
C LYS A 76 -21.70 -3.61 19.79
N SER A 77 -22.06 -4.59 18.97
CA SER A 77 -21.52 -5.95 19.07
C SER A 77 -20.01 -5.95 18.87
N LYS A 78 -19.30 -6.81 19.60
CA LYS A 78 -17.90 -7.12 19.29
C LYS A 78 -17.86 -7.89 17.97
N ILE A 79 -16.82 -7.69 17.16
CA ILE A 79 -16.74 -8.26 15.81
C ILE A 79 -15.44 -9.06 15.67
N ILE A 80 -15.55 -10.33 15.27
CA ILE A 80 -14.44 -11.14 14.80
C ILE A 80 -14.63 -11.36 13.31
N ILE A 81 -13.60 -11.04 12.53
CA ILE A 81 -13.61 -11.23 11.08
C ILE A 81 -12.98 -12.58 10.76
N THR A 82 -13.56 -13.33 9.84
CA THR A 82 -12.94 -14.51 9.24
C THR A 82 -12.66 -14.22 7.78
N SER A 83 -11.48 -14.59 7.29
CA SER A 83 -11.08 -14.27 5.92
C SER A 83 -10.17 -15.34 5.32
N GLY A 84 -10.40 -15.70 4.07
CA GLY A 84 -9.45 -16.46 3.25
C GLY A 84 -8.56 -15.56 2.37
N LEU A 85 -8.56 -14.25 2.62
CA LEU A 85 -7.86 -13.25 1.82
C LEU A 85 -6.48 -12.94 2.41
N ASP A 86 -5.62 -12.32 1.60
CA ASP A 86 -4.27 -11.91 2.01
C ASP A 86 -4.31 -10.98 3.25
N LYS A 87 -3.25 -11.04 4.06
CA LYS A 87 -3.08 -10.25 5.30
C LYS A 87 -3.35 -8.75 5.16
N SER A 88 -3.08 -8.19 3.98
CA SER A 88 -3.35 -6.79 3.65
C SER A 88 -4.84 -6.43 3.67
N ILE A 89 -5.71 -7.34 3.22
CA ILE A 89 -7.16 -7.09 3.17
C ILE A 89 -7.75 -7.18 4.57
N VAL A 90 -7.31 -8.16 5.37
CA VAL A 90 -7.73 -8.34 6.77
C VAL A 90 -7.43 -7.08 7.60
N SER A 91 -6.28 -6.47 7.38
CA SER A 91 -5.94 -5.22 8.05
C SER A 91 -6.74 -4.01 7.57
N SER A 92 -7.09 -3.94 6.28
CA SER A 92 -7.94 -2.88 5.75
C SER A 92 -9.36 -2.97 6.30
N VAL A 93 -9.88 -4.17 6.51
CA VAL A 93 -11.20 -4.38 7.14
C VAL A 93 -11.17 -3.99 8.62
N SER A 94 -10.07 -4.29 9.31
CA SER A 94 -9.86 -3.82 10.69
C SER A 94 -9.79 -2.29 10.77
N MET A 95 -9.20 -1.64 9.77
CA MET A 95 -9.17 -0.18 9.66
C MET A 95 -10.55 0.41 9.33
N LEU A 96 -11.31 -0.20 8.40
CA LEU A 96 -12.68 0.19 8.08
C LEU A 96 -13.63 0.05 9.27
N GLY A 97 -13.54 -1.05 10.02
CA GLY A 97 -14.29 -1.21 11.26
C GLY A 97 -14.03 -0.08 12.26
N LYS A 98 -12.78 0.37 12.38
CA LYS A 98 -12.42 1.52 13.22
C LYS A 98 -12.99 2.84 12.69
N LEU A 99 -12.93 3.07 11.38
CA LEU A 99 -13.51 4.26 10.73
C LEU A 99 -15.03 4.36 10.94
N TYR A 100 -15.67 3.20 10.97
CA TYR A 100 -17.10 3.06 11.23
C TYR A 100 -17.48 3.05 12.72
N GLU A 101 -16.52 3.30 13.63
CA GLU A 101 -16.70 3.25 15.09
C GLU A 101 -17.23 1.90 15.60
N LEU A 102 -16.91 0.80 14.90
CA LEU A 102 -17.31 -0.55 15.26
C LEU A 102 -16.23 -1.27 16.07
N ASN A 103 -16.67 -2.17 16.95
CA ASN A 103 -15.80 -2.89 17.88
C ASN A 103 -15.20 -4.17 17.27
N VAL A 104 -14.32 -4.01 16.28
CA VAL A 104 -13.57 -5.14 15.69
C VAL A 104 -12.45 -5.58 16.64
N VAL A 105 -12.61 -6.76 17.25
CA VAL A 105 -11.73 -7.25 18.32
C VAL A 105 -10.65 -8.24 17.84
N ALA A 106 -10.88 -8.94 16.73
CA ALA A 106 -9.91 -9.87 16.16
C ALA A 106 -10.21 -10.23 14.71
N SER A 107 -9.24 -10.87 14.06
CA SER A 107 -9.37 -11.46 12.72
C SER A 107 -8.76 -12.86 12.67
N LEU A 108 -9.39 -13.77 11.93
CA LEU A 108 -8.95 -15.15 11.71
C LEU A 108 -8.73 -15.43 10.24
N GLU A 109 -7.57 -16.00 9.92
CA GLU A 109 -7.25 -16.50 8.58
C GLU A 109 -7.84 -17.91 8.39
N LYS A 110 -8.43 -18.17 7.22
CA LYS A 110 -8.87 -19.52 6.80
C LYS A 110 -7.64 -20.33 6.34
N PRO A 111 -7.53 -21.63 6.65
CA PRO A 111 -8.53 -22.48 7.32
C PRO A 111 -8.60 -22.23 8.83
N ILE A 112 -9.82 -22.15 9.36
CA ILE A 112 -10.03 -21.82 10.78
C ILE A 112 -9.98 -23.08 11.64
N TRP A 113 -9.14 -23.06 12.68
CA TRP A 113 -9.07 -24.16 13.64
C TRP A 113 -9.92 -23.89 14.88
N ALA A 114 -10.52 -24.96 15.42
CA ALA A 114 -11.51 -24.83 16.50
C ALA A 114 -10.95 -24.19 17.79
N ASN A 115 -9.67 -24.46 18.10
CA ASN A 115 -8.99 -23.88 19.26
C ASN A 115 -8.86 -22.34 19.15
N GLN A 116 -8.54 -21.83 17.96
CA GLN A 116 -8.38 -20.39 17.74
C GLN A 116 -9.70 -19.63 17.94
N ILE A 117 -10.80 -20.17 17.40
CA ILE A 117 -12.13 -19.58 17.64
C ILE A 117 -12.47 -19.63 19.13
N SER A 118 -12.27 -20.77 19.79
CA SER A 118 -12.66 -20.90 21.19
C SER A 118 -11.90 -19.93 22.11
N GLU A 119 -10.61 -19.73 21.86
CA GLU A 119 -9.76 -18.78 22.60
C GLU A 119 -10.23 -17.34 22.36
N LEU A 120 -10.37 -16.91 21.10
CA LEU A 120 -10.81 -15.55 20.78
C LEU A 120 -12.23 -15.25 21.26
N VAL A 121 -13.13 -16.23 21.24
CA VAL A 121 -14.49 -16.08 21.76
C VAL A 121 -14.48 -15.89 23.27
N ASP A 122 -13.65 -16.66 23.99
CA ASP A 122 -13.54 -16.48 25.44
C ASP A 122 -12.87 -15.14 25.78
N GLU A 123 -11.83 -14.73 25.06
CA GLU A 123 -11.19 -13.41 25.19
C GLU A 123 -12.16 -12.26 24.88
N ALA A 124 -12.88 -12.34 23.76
CA ALA A 124 -13.85 -11.33 23.36
C ALA A 124 -15.01 -11.22 24.35
N LEU A 125 -15.40 -12.32 25.00
CA LEU A 125 -16.52 -12.34 25.93
C LEU A 125 -16.10 -12.21 27.40
N GLU A 126 -14.81 -12.12 27.72
CA GLU A 126 -14.31 -11.85 29.08
C GLU A 126 -14.58 -10.41 29.52
N GLU A 127 -15.22 -10.24 30.69
CA GLU A 127 -15.24 -8.97 31.43
C GLU A 127 -13.95 -8.91 32.26
N VAL A 128 -12.83 -8.72 31.57
CA VAL A 128 -11.59 -8.32 32.24
C VAL A 128 -11.31 -6.91 31.77
N THR A 129 -11.19 -6.00 32.72
CA THR A 129 -10.49 -4.71 32.58
C THR A 129 -9.04 -5.00 32.21
N LYS A 130 -8.80 -5.46 30.97
CA LYS A 130 -7.55 -5.22 30.29
C LYS A 130 -7.51 -3.71 30.04
N PRO A 131 -6.34 -3.05 30.17
CA PRO A 131 -6.26 -1.65 29.77
C PRO A 131 -6.83 -1.59 28.36
N GLU A 132 -7.80 -0.71 28.17
CA GLU A 132 -8.20 -0.32 26.83
C GLU A 132 -6.92 -0.18 26.02
N TYR A 133 -6.71 -1.07 25.07
CA TYR A 133 -5.96 -0.67 23.89
C TYR A 133 -6.94 0.21 23.11
N GLU A 134 -7.21 1.38 23.68
CA GLU A 134 -7.55 2.58 22.95
C GLU A 134 -6.26 2.89 22.18
N PRO A 135 -6.16 2.61 20.87
CA PRO A 135 -5.32 3.47 20.07
C PRO A 135 -5.81 4.90 20.40
N ASN A 136 -4.90 5.75 20.86
CA ASN A 136 -5.21 7.07 21.39
C ASN A 136 -5.80 8.00 20.30
N PHE A 137 -7.10 7.83 20.00
CA PHE A 137 -7.85 8.27 18.82
C PHE A 137 -7.87 9.80 18.55
N ASN A 138 -6.75 10.36 18.11
CA ASN A 138 -6.72 11.64 17.39
C ASN A 138 -6.90 11.44 15.87
N THR A 139 -6.88 10.19 15.38
CA THR A 139 -6.86 9.82 13.95
C THR A 139 -8.17 10.05 13.17
N LEU A 140 -9.35 9.96 13.80
CA LEU A 140 -10.64 10.22 13.12
C LEU A 140 -10.94 11.71 12.93
N ALA A 141 -10.59 12.52 13.94
CA ALA A 141 -10.66 13.98 13.85
C ALA A 141 -9.70 14.52 12.78
N SER A 142 -8.59 13.83 12.55
CA SER A 142 -7.57 14.25 11.59
C SER A 142 -8.02 13.95 10.15
N ILE A 143 -8.58 12.76 9.87
CA ILE A 143 -9.12 12.42 8.53
C ILE A 143 -10.30 13.31 8.12
N SER A 144 -11.18 13.66 9.06
CA SER A 144 -12.32 14.54 8.82
C SER A 144 -11.95 16.01 8.64
N ASN A 145 -10.82 16.45 9.21
CA ASN A 145 -10.27 17.81 9.07
C ASN A 145 -9.15 17.92 8.02
N ASP A 146 -8.97 16.92 7.15
CA ASP A 146 -7.90 16.90 6.13
C ASP A 146 -6.47 16.95 6.71
N ASP A 147 -6.28 16.52 7.95
CA ASP A 147 -4.99 16.34 8.61
C ASP A 147 -4.61 14.85 8.65
N PHE A 148 -3.87 14.36 7.65
CA PHE A 148 -3.46 12.96 7.63
C PHE A 148 -2.09 12.77 8.33
N PRO A 149 -1.97 11.86 9.33
CA PRO A 149 -0.71 11.55 10.04
C PRO A 149 0.26 10.73 9.17
N ILE A 150 0.51 11.20 7.95
CA ILE A 150 1.42 10.59 6.99
C ILE A 150 2.86 10.94 7.34
N ASN A 151 3.74 9.96 7.39
CA ASN A 151 5.18 10.17 7.30
C ASN A 151 5.66 9.71 5.93
N LEU A 152 6.66 10.40 5.40
CA LEU A 152 7.33 9.97 4.18
C LEU A 152 8.55 9.15 4.56
N VAL A 153 8.71 8.03 3.86
CA VAL A 153 9.90 7.20 3.92
C VAL A 153 10.48 7.10 2.52
N TYR A 154 11.80 6.97 2.45
CA TYR A 154 12.59 7.08 1.24
C TYR A 154 13.27 5.73 1.02
N GLN A 155 12.93 5.06 -0.07
CA GLN A 155 13.55 3.80 -0.44
C GLN A 155 14.64 4.04 -1.49
N PRO A 156 15.89 3.59 -1.27
CA PRO A 156 16.96 3.86 -2.22
C PRO A 156 16.79 3.07 -3.53
N GLN A 157 17.03 3.77 -4.62
CA GLN A 157 17.24 3.22 -5.96
C GLN A 157 18.74 3.22 -6.23
N VAL A 158 19.28 2.12 -6.72
CA VAL A 158 20.73 1.88 -6.79
C VAL A 158 21.15 1.48 -8.19
N ILE A 159 22.28 2.03 -8.65
CA ILE A 159 23.05 1.52 -9.78
C ILE A 159 23.99 0.46 -9.22
N SER A 160 23.66 -0.81 -9.44
CA SER A 160 24.21 -1.92 -8.66
C SER A 160 25.66 -2.24 -8.97
N ASP A 161 26.10 -2.09 -10.23
CA ASP A 161 27.47 -2.38 -10.68
C ASP A 161 28.53 -1.50 -10.01
N ILE A 162 28.19 -0.24 -9.75
CA ILE A 162 29.03 0.72 -9.03
C ILE A 162 28.58 0.95 -7.57
N ASN A 163 27.51 0.27 -7.16
CA ASN A 163 26.88 0.34 -5.84
C ASN A 163 26.54 1.78 -5.36
N VAL A 164 26.13 2.65 -6.29
CA VAL A 164 25.78 4.05 -6.02
C VAL A 164 24.27 4.21 -5.94
N ILE A 165 23.77 4.92 -4.92
CA ILE A 165 22.37 5.34 -4.87
C ILE A 165 22.15 6.41 -5.96
N SER A 166 21.25 6.15 -6.90
CA SER A 166 20.84 7.07 -7.96
C SER A 166 19.65 7.94 -7.60
N GLY A 167 18.89 7.55 -6.58
CA GLY A 167 17.71 8.29 -6.15
C GLY A 167 16.96 7.60 -5.03
N PHE A 168 15.79 8.15 -4.72
CA PHE A 168 14.89 7.61 -3.73
C PHE A 168 13.45 7.60 -4.26
N GLU A 169 12.74 6.50 -4.05
CA GLU A 169 11.30 6.50 -4.13
C GLU A 169 10.70 7.05 -2.83
N VAL A 170 9.84 8.05 -2.96
CA VAL A 170 9.12 8.70 -1.86
C VAL A 170 7.83 7.91 -1.61
N LEU A 171 7.81 7.18 -0.50
CA LEU A 171 6.73 6.30 -0.12
C LEU A 171 5.99 6.86 1.09
N SER A 172 4.66 6.83 1.03
CA SER A 172 3.83 7.24 2.16
C SER A 172 3.69 6.13 3.20
N ARG A 173 3.72 6.50 4.47
CA ARG A 173 3.39 5.62 5.60
C ARG A 173 2.39 6.30 6.51
N TRP A 174 1.35 5.58 6.90
CA TRP A 174 0.43 6.07 7.92
C TRP A 174 1.04 5.85 9.29
N SER A 175 1.16 6.93 10.06
CA SER A 175 1.62 6.85 11.44
C SER A 175 0.43 6.55 12.32
N ASP A 176 0.42 5.37 12.94
CA ASP A 176 -0.50 5.12 14.02
C ASP A 176 -0.04 5.84 15.30
N GLU A 177 -0.92 5.89 16.31
CA GLU A 177 -0.64 6.56 17.58
C GLU A 177 0.42 5.84 18.43
N ASN A 178 0.78 4.61 18.06
CA ASN A 178 1.86 3.83 18.68
C ASN A 178 3.21 4.06 17.99
N GLY A 179 3.25 4.89 16.94
CA GLY A 179 4.44 5.17 16.14
C GLY A 179 4.74 4.13 15.07
N SER A 180 3.84 3.17 14.82
CA SER A 180 3.98 2.23 13.70
C SER A 180 3.72 2.94 12.39
N LEU A 181 4.48 2.55 11.36
CA LEU A 181 4.39 3.10 10.01
C LEU A 181 3.72 2.08 9.09
N LEU A 182 2.40 2.21 8.91
CA LEU A 182 1.61 1.29 8.09
C LEU A 182 1.78 1.61 6.59
N PRO A 183 1.91 0.58 5.72
CA PRO A 183 2.10 0.78 4.29
C PRO A 183 0.80 1.20 3.57
N PRO A 184 0.91 1.73 2.34
CA PRO A 184 -0.22 2.28 1.59
C PRO A 184 -1.41 1.33 1.38
N SER A 185 -1.16 0.02 1.28
CA SER A 185 -2.22 -0.99 1.11
C SER A 185 -3.27 -0.99 2.23
N TYR A 186 -2.93 -0.44 3.40
CA TYR A 186 -3.82 -0.38 4.57
C TYR A 186 -4.77 0.82 4.50
N PHE A 187 -4.35 1.94 3.90
CA PHE A 187 -5.07 3.21 4.01
C PHE A 187 -5.45 3.85 2.66
N LEU A 188 -4.78 3.53 1.55
CA LEU A 188 -5.15 4.07 0.23
C LEU A 188 -6.57 3.71 -0.21
N PRO A 189 -7.06 2.45 -0.06
CA PRO A 189 -8.44 2.12 -0.44
C PRO A 189 -9.47 2.97 0.29
N VAL A 190 -9.20 3.31 1.56
CA VAL A 190 -10.05 4.20 2.36
C VAL A 190 -10.01 5.63 1.81
N ILE A 191 -8.81 6.16 1.52
CA ILE A 191 -8.67 7.51 0.95
C ILE A 191 -9.44 7.60 -0.38
N GLU A 192 -9.42 6.53 -1.17
CA GLU A 192 -10.15 6.42 -2.43
C GLU A 192 -11.67 6.42 -2.22
N GLU A 193 -12.17 5.59 -1.30
CA GLU A 193 -13.59 5.52 -0.94
C GLU A 193 -14.13 6.88 -0.44
N LEU A 194 -13.31 7.61 0.30
CA LEU A 194 -13.64 8.95 0.81
C LEU A 194 -13.48 10.08 -0.22
N GLY A 195 -12.95 9.80 -1.41
CA GLY A 195 -12.70 10.83 -2.43
C GLY A 195 -11.64 11.87 -2.02
N LYS A 196 -10.70 11.50 -1.13
CA LYS A 196 -9.71 12.41 -0.53
C LYS A 196 -8.33 12.35 -1.19
N GLN A 197 -8.22 11.73 -2.36
CA GLN A 197 -6.95 11.53 -3.06
C GLN A 197 -6.20 12.85 -3.32
N LYS A 198 -6.91 13.92 -3.74
CA LYS A 198 -6.29 15.24 -4.00
C LYS A 198 -5.67 15.86 -2.75
N VAL A 199 -6.38 15.77 -1.62
CA VAL A 199 -5.92 16.26 -0.32
C VAL A 199 -4.69 15.46 0.11
N PHE A 200 -4.74 14.14 -0.03
CA PHE A 200 -3.63 13.25 0.28
C PHE A 200 -2.39 13.59 -0.56
N THR A 201 -2.53 13.74 -1.88
CA THR A 201 -1.44 14.15 -2.78
C THR A 201 -0.85 15.51 -2.37
N SER A 202 -1.69 16.48 -2.01
CA SER A 202 -1.23 17.80 -1.55
C SER A 202 -0.38 17.70 -0.28
N ILE A 203 -0.76 16.83 0.66
CA ILE A 203 -0.03 16.58 1.91
C ILE A 203 1.32 15.90 1.61
N VAL A 204 1.34 14.91 0.72
CA VAL A 204 2.57 14.22 0.31
C VAL A 204 3.55 15.20 -0.32
N ILE A 205 3.10 16.03 -1.28
CA ILE A 205 3.95 17.04 -1.92
C ILE A 205 4.51 18.03 -0.87
N SER A 206 3.65 18.54 0.01
CA SER A 206 4.06 19.50 1.05
C SER A 206 5.07 18.91 2.03
N LYS A 207 4.88 17.65 2.44
CA LYS A 207 5.83 16.93 3.32
C LYS A 207 7.14 16.64 2.61
N PHE A 208 7.09 16.26 1.34
CA PHE A 208 8.29 16.03 0.53
C PHE A 208 9.15 17.30 0.43
N ILE A 209 8.53 18.45 0.12
CA ILE A 209 9.26 19.72 0.05
C ILE A 209 9.92 20.06 1.38
N LYS A 210 9.22 19.85 2.49
CA LYS A 210 9.77 20.06 3.84
C LYS A 210 10.97 19.15 4.10
N ASP A 211 10.85 17.85 3.86
CA ASP A 211 11.93 16.89 4.04
C ASP A 211 13.12 17.21 3.13
N TYR A 212 12.84 17.63 1.89
CA TYR A 212 13.85 18.05 0.93
C TYR A 212 14.75 19.15 1.48
N HIS A 213 14.16 20.23 1.99
CA HIS A 213 14.95 21.34 2.52
C HIS A 213 15.68 21.00 3.82
N LEU A 214 15.14 20.09 4.63
CA LEU A 214 15.76 19.68 5.89
C LEU A 214 16.92 18.70 5.69
N HIS A 215 16.80 17.78 4.73
CA HIS A 215 17.68 16.60 4.65
C HIS A 215 18.41 16.45 3.30
N PHE A 216 17.78 16.85 2.19
CA PHE A 216 18.25 16.45 0.86
C PHE A 216 18.85 17.59 0.01
N CYS A 217 18.55 18.86 0.30
CA CYS A 217 18.93 19.98 -0.57
C CYS A 217 20.45 20.14 -0.78
N GLY A 218 21.27 19.70 0.17
CA GLY A 218 22.73 19.77 0.11
C GLY A 218 23.43 18.55 -0.52
N LEU A 219 22.65 17.56 -0.99
CA LEU A 219 23.20 16.33 -1.54
C LEU A 219 23.59 16.47 -3.02
N ASP A 220 24.13 15.38 -3.57
CA ASP A 220 24.53 15.33 -4.97
C ASP A 220 23.30 15.51 -5.88
N LYS A 221 23.36 16.54 -6.74
CA LYS A 221 22.27 16.91 -7.64
C LYS A 221 21.97 15.84 -8.71
N SER A 222 22.81 14.82 -8.86
CA SER A 222 22.49 13.66 -9.71
C SER A 222 21.39 12.77 -9.13
N LEU A 223 21.08 12.89 -7.83
CA LEU A 223 20.02 12.15 -7.17
C LEU A 223 18.65 12.55 -7.71
N ARG A 224 17.75 11.57 -7.73
CA ARG A 224 16.36 11.71 -8.18
C ARG A 224 15.41 11.40 -7.04
N PHE A 225 14.25 12.04 -7.04
CA PHE A 225 13.17 11.71 -6.13
C PHE A 225 11.94 11.33 -6.91
N SER A 226 11.46 10.11 -6.71
CA SER A 226 10.24 9.63 -7.34
C SER A 226 9.03 9.82 -6.45
N ILE A 227 7.96 10.39 -6.99
CA ILE A 227 6.69 10.59 -6.29
C ILE A 227 5.58 9.90 -7.07
N ASN A 228 4.87 9.01 -6.39
CA ASN A 228 3.71 8.30 -6.91
C ASN A 228 2.51 9.24 -7.08
N ILE A 229 1.93 9.27 -8.28
CA ILE A 229 0.73 10.05 -8.59
C ILE A 229 -0.24 9.19 -9.39
N ASP A 230 -1.49 9.11 -8.92
CA ASP A 230 -2.58 8.54 -9.71
C ASP A 230 -2.78 9.40 -10.98
N PRO A 231 -2.68 8.80 -12.19
CA PRO A 231 -2.91 9.48 -13.47
C PRO A 231 -4.21 10.30 -13.52
N ASN A 232 -5.28 9.86 -12.87
CA ASN A 232 -6.56 10.58 -12.86
C ASN A 232 -6.47 11.94 -12.17
N LEU A 233 -5.53 12.10 -11.22
CA LEU A 233 -5.30 13.36 -10.53
C LEU A 233 -4.52 14.35 -11.39
N LEU A 234 -3.75 13.89 -12.38
CA LEU A 234 -3.02 14.79 -13.28
C LEU A 234 -3.92 15.55 -14.24
N ILE A 235 -5.17 15.16 -14.41
CA ILE A 235 -6.18 15.90 -15.17
C ILE A 235 -6.63 17.14 -14.39
N ASP A 236 -6.53 17.12 -13.06
CA ASP A 236 -6.90 18.24 -12.21
C ASP A 236 -5.87 19.38 -12.27
N GLU A 237 -6.32 20.59 -12.60
CA GLU A 237 -5.45 21.76 -12.74
C GLU A 237 -4.76 22.17 -11.43
N LEU A 238 -5.40 21.96 -10.27
CA LEU A 238 -4.83 22.32 -8.98
C LEU A 238 -3.68 21.37 -8.62
N VAL A 239 -3.87 20.06 -8.83
CA VAL A 239 -2.80 19.07 -8.59
C VAL A 239 -1.63 19.31 -9.54
N LEU A 240 -1.89 19.58 -10.81
CA LEU A 240 -0.83 19.92 -11.77
C LEU A 240 -0.08 21.20 -11.35
N ALA A 241 -0.79 22.23 -10.92
CA ALA A 241 -0.17 23.47 -10.46
C ALA A 241 0.73 23.24 -9.24
N GLN A 242 0.28 22.43 -8.27
CA GLN A 242 1.10 22.06 -7.11
C GLN A 242 2.37 21.32 -7.50
N LEU A 243 2.28 20.37 -8.45
CA LEU A 243 3.45 19.67 -8.96
C LEU A 243 4.42 20.65 -9.63
N LEU A 244 3.94 21.53 -10.51
CA LEU A 244 4.80 22.50 -11.19
C LEU A 244 5.46 23.50 -10.22
N ASP A 245 4.79 23.80 -9.10
CA ASP A 245 5.29 24.71 -8.06
C ASP A 245 6.48 24.13 -7.26
N ILE A 246 6.69 22.81 -7.27
CA ILE A 246 7.82 22.13 -6.60
C ILE A 246 9.17 22.80 -6.96
N TYR A 247 9.38 23.12 -8.24
CA TYR A 247 10.62 23.79 -8.68
C TYR A 247 10.66 25.29 -8.32
N GLN A 248 9.51 25.94 -8.21
CA GLN A 248 9.44 27.33 -7.71
C GLN A 248 9.78 27.42 -6.22
N GLN A 249 9.60 26.33 -5.47
CA GLN A 249 9.98 26.23 -4.07
C GLN A 249 11.49 25.95 -3.86
N GLY A 250 12.29 25.92 -4.92
CA GLY A 250 13.75 25.82 -4.82
C GLY A 250 14.29 24.39 -4.75
N ILE A 251 13.49 23.41 -5.18
CA ILE A 251 13.97 22.05 -5.40
C ILE A 251 14.82 22.05 -6.68
N GLU A 252 16.02 21.49 -6.59
CA GLU A 252 16.99 21.46 -7.69
C GLU A 252 17.25 20.04 -8.22
N HIS A 253 16.86 19.02 -7.46
CA HIS A 253 16.98 17.62 -7.86
C HIS A 253 15.88 17.25 -8.86
N THR A 254 16.17 16.30 -9.74
CA THR A 254 15.17 15.80 -10.69
C THR A 254 14.03 15.10 -9.95
N ILE A 255 12.80 15.49 -10.25
CA ILE A 255 11.59 14.86 -9.72
C ILE A 255 11.02 13.95 -10.79
N VAL A 256 10.80 12.70 -10.43
CA VAL A 256 10.23 11.67 -11.28
C VAL A 256 8.79 11.46 -10.83
N ILE A 257 7.82 11.63 -11.73
CA ILE A 257 6.42 11.32 -11.44
C ILE A 257 6.17 9.87 -11.85
N GLU A 258 5.89 9.02 -10.87
CA GLU A 258 5.55 7.60 -11.06
C GLU A 258 4.05 7.46 -11.27
N LEU A 259 3.68 7.00 -12.46
CA LEU A 259 2.30 6.77 -12.88
C LEU A 259 1.96 5.29 -12.74
N THR A 260 1.01 4.96 -11.87
CA THR A 260 0.57 3.58 -11.67
C THR A 260 -0.05 3.01 -12.95
N GLU A 261 0.30 1.77 -13.32
CA GLU A 261 -0.22 1.15 -14.54
C GLU A 261 -1.76 0.97 -14.52
N ASN A 262 -2.31 0.71 -13.33
CA ASN A 262 -3.75 0.56 -13.09
C ASN A 262 -4.52 1.88 -13.26
N GLY A 263 -3.89 3.03 -13.01
CA GLY A 263 -4.53 4.33 -13.26
C GLY A 263 -4.58 4.72 -14.73
N LEU A 264 -3.79 4.07 -15.60
CA LEU A 264 -3.73 4.37 -17.04
C LEU A 264 -4.74 3.56 -17.88
N VAL A 265 -5.74 2.90 -17.26
CA VAL A 265 -6.71 2.02 -17.93
C VAL A 265 -7.46 2.71 -19.07
N GLY A 266 -7.57 2.04 -20.21
CA GLY A 266 -8.21 2.58 -21.41
C GLY A 266 -7.28 3.39 -22.33
N ASN A 267 -7.87 4.26 -23.15
CA ASN A 267 -7.11 5.15 -24.03
C ASN A 267 -6.56 6.33 -23.21
N ILE A 268 -5.30 6.67 -23.45
CA ILE A 268 -4.69 7.87 -22.85
C ILE A 268 -5.50 9.09 -23.27
N GLU A 269 -6.09 9.76 -22.29
CA GLU A 269 -6.86 10.98 -22.53
C GLU A 269 -5.96 12.11 -23.02
N LYS A 270 -6.51 12.98 -23.87
CA LYS A 270 -5.76 14.11 -24.44
C LYS A 270 -5.25 15.06 -23.36
N GLU A 271 -6.05 15.27 -22.32
CA GLU A 271 -5.74 16.17 -21.22
C GLU A 271 -4.62 15.62 -20.35
N LEU A 272 -4.69 14.34 -19.98
CA LEU A 272 -3.60 13.64 -19.29
C LEU A 272 -2.29 13.74 -20.06
N LEU A 273 -2.30 13.44 -21.36
CA LEU A 273 -1.09 13.55 -22.20
C LEU A 273 -0.56 14.99 -22.24
N ALA A 274 -1.43 15.99 -22.36
CA ALA A 274 -1.04 17.39 -22.36
C ALA A 274 -0.37 17.79 -21.04
N ASN A 275 -0.90 17.33 -19.90
CA ASN A 275 -0.36 17.63 -18.58
C ASN A 275 0.96 16.89 -18.30
N ILE A 276 1.09 15.64 -18.75
CA ILE A 276 2.37 14.92 -18.73
C ILE A 276 3.43 15.66 -19.56
N LEU A 277 3.08 16.16 -20.75
CA LEU A 277 3.99 16.95 -21.58
C LEU A 277 4.38 18.27 -20.91
N ARG A 278 3.44 18.96 -20.23
CA ARG A 278 3.72 20.17 -19.45
C ARG A 278 4.73 19.89 -18.34
N LEU A 279 4.56 18.80 -17.60
CA LEU A 279 5.53 18.37 -16.59
C LEU A 279 6.92 18.13 -17.22
N ARG A 280 7.00 17.35 -18.30
CA ARG A 280 8.26 17.11 -19.03
C ARG A 280 8.96 18.40 -19.49
N LEU A 281 8.19 19.37 -20.01
CA LEU A 281 8.72 20.67 -20.45
C LEU A 281 9.25 21.52 -19.29
N ASN A 282 8.80 21.28 -18.07
CA ASN A 282 9.27 21.95 -16.86
C ASN A 282 10.35 21.15 -16.10
N GLY A 283 10.94 20.14 -16.74
CA GLY A 283 12.10 19.42 -16.18
C GLY A 283 11.76 18.18 -15.36
N PHE A 284 10.48 17.86 -15.17
CA PHE A 284 10.08 16.60 -14.55
C PHE A 284 10.40 15.42 -15.47
N GLU A 285 10.62 14.28 -14.84
CA GLU A 285 10.63 13.00 -15.52
C GLU A 285 9.35 12.22 -15.25
N ILE A 286 9.07 11.27 -16.13
CA ILE A 286 7.84 10.48 -16.06
C ILE A 286 8.24 9.00 -16.07
N SER A 287 7.73 8.26 -15.10
CA SER A 287 7.93 6.84 -14.94
C SER A 287 6.60 6.11 -15.05
N ILE A 288 6.62 4.90 -15.61
CA ILE A 288 5.49 3.97 -15.52
C ILE A 288 5.83 2.96 -14.44
N ASP A 289 5.01 2.91 -13.40
CA ASP A 289 5.17 2.02 -12.26
C ASP A 289 4.42 0.70 -12.44
N ASP A 290 4.85 -0.34 -11.71
CA ASP A 290 4.25 -1.68 -11.72
C ASP A 290 4.13 -2.34 -13.10
N PHE A 291 5.05 -2.05 -14.04
CA PHE A 291 4.97 -2.60 -15.38
C PHE A 291 5.10 -4.13 -15.34
N GLY A 292 3.99 -4.83 -15.58
CA GLY A 292 3.99 -6.28 -15.64
C GLY A 292 2.81 -7.03 -15.06
N MET A 293 1.99 -6.39 -14.21
CA MET A 293 1.10 -7.09 -13.28
C MET A 293 -0.04 -7.89 -13.92
N GLU A 294 -0.65 -7.41 -15.03
CA GLU A 294 -1.53 -8.14 -15.96
C GLU A 294 -2.07 -7.10 -16.99
N SER A 295 -2.11 -7.42 -18.29
CA SER A 295 -2.50 -6.50 -19.40
C SER A 295 -1.57 -5.31 -19.73
N SER A 296 -0.29 -5.36 -19.33
CA SER A 296 0.62 -4.23 -19.58
C SER A 296 0.72 -3.83 -21.04
N ASN A 297 0.38 -2.58 -21.34
CA ASN A 297 0.20 -2.12 -22.70
C ASN A 297 1.47 -1.40 -23.20
N ILE A 298 2.28 -2.10 -24.00
CA ILE A 298 3.45 -1.55 -24.71
C ILE A 298 3.10 -0.26 -25.48
N GLU A 299 1.86 -0.12 -25.94
CA GLU A 299 1.39 1.10 -26.61
C GLU A 299 1.50 2.35 -25.72
N ARG A 300 1.38 2.21 -24.39
CA ARG A 300 1.58 3.32 -23.44
C ARG A 300 3.02 3.79 -23.44
N ILE A 301 3.97 2.85 -23.45
CA ILE A 301 5.39 3.16 -23.59
C ILE A 301 5.61 3.98 -24.86
N ILE A 302 5.00 3.57 -25.98
CA ILE A 302 5.11 4.27 -27.28
C ILE A 302 4.52 5.68 -27.20
N LYS A 303 3.30 5.83 -26.68
CA LYS A 303 2.54 7.09 -26.70
C LYS A 303 3.02 8.13 -25.67
N LEU A 304 3.44 7.69 -24.49
CA LEU A 304 3.84 8.59 -23.41
C LEU A 304 5.30 9.03 -23.55
N PRO A 305 5.61 10.30 -23.21
CA PRO A 305 6.98 10.78 -23.12
C PRO A 305 7.56 10.33 -21.77
N ILE A 306 7.89 9.05 -21.65
CA ILE A 306 8.49 8.49 -20.44
C ILE A 306 10.01 8.69 -20.42
N SER A 307 10.59 8.68 -19.23
CA SER A 307 12.02 8.66 -18.95
C SER A 307 12.45 7.41 -18.19
N GLU A 308 11.49 6.68 -17.61
CA GLU A 308 11.73 5.51 -16.76
C GLU A 308 10.57 4.50 -16.88
N ILE A 309 10.87 3.23 -16.65
CA ILE A 309 9.90 2.17 -16.37
C ILE A 309 10.39 1.38 -15.16
N LYS A 310 9.47 1.06 -14.25
CA LYS A 310 9.72 0.15 -13.12
C LYS A 310 9.11 -1.21 -13.44
N ILE A 311 9.94 -2.25 -13.36
CA ILE A 311 9.53 -3.64 -13.56
C ILE A 311 9.10 -4.20 -12.21
N ASP A 312 7.83 -4.56 -12.12
CA ASP A 312 7.24 -5.09 -10.89
C ASP A 312 7.98 -6.34 -10.39
N LYS A 313 8.01 -6.49 -9.07
CA LYS A 313 8.67 -7.61 -8.37
C LYS A 313 8.23 -8.98 -8.85
N LYS A 314 6.96 -9.18 -9.24
CA LYS A 314 6.45 -10.47 -9.76
C LYS A 314 7.19 -10.88 -11.02
N ILE A 315 7.46 -9.92 -11.92
CA ILE A 315 8.26 -10.17 -13.11
C ILE A 315 9.72 -10.38 -12.71
N THR A 316 10.29 -9.47 -11.91
CA THR A 316 11.70 -9.54 -11.50
C THR A 316 12.06 -10.91 -10.92
N TRP A 317 11.26 -11.42 -9.97
CA TRP A 317 11.47 -12.75 -9.38
C TRP A 317 11.25 -13.90 -10.35
N GLY A 318 10.40 -13.71 -11.35
CA GLY A 318 10.10 -14.71 -12.37
C GLY A 318 11.15 -14.80 -13.49
N LEU A 319 12.01 -13.81 -13.69
CA LEU A 319 12.91 -13.74 -14.86
C LEU A 319 13.86 -14.93 -14.98
N CYS A 320 14.35 -15.46 -13.87
CA CYS A 320 15.26 -16.61 -13.88
C CYS A 320 14.59 -17.95 -14.22
N HIS A 321 13.25 -18.02 -14.19
CA HIS A 321 12.50 -19.27 -14.37
C HIS A 321 11.40 -19.20 -15.44
N ASN A 322 11.12 -18.01 -15.99
CA ASN A 322 10.02 -17.80 -16.94
C ASN A 322 10.53 -17.15 -18.25
N ILE A 323 10.54 -17.95 -19.32
CA ILE A 323 11.00 -17.50 -20.64
C ILE A 323 10.11 -16.41 -21.24
N ASP A 324 8.82 -16.39 -20.93
CA ASP A 324 7.88 -15.38 -21.45
C ASP A 324 8.17 -14.02 -20.81
N TYR A 325 8.51 -14.00 -19.51
CA TYR A 325 8.97 -12.78 -18.84
C TYR A 325 10.29 -12.28 -19.41
N MET A 326 11.24 -13.18 -19.68
CA MET A 326 12.50 -12.80 -20.34
C MET A 326 12.26 -12.18 -21.72
N GLN A 327 11.43 -12.80 -22.56
CA GLN A 327 11.09 -12.27 -23.88
C GLN A 327 10.41 -10.90 -23.79
N LYS A 328 9.44 -10.74 -22.88
CA LYS A 328 8.75 -9.46 -22.64
C LYS A 328 9.73 -8.37 -22.21
N ILE A 329 10.66 -8.68 -21.30
CA ILE A 329 11.68 -7.71 -20.86
C ILE A 329 12.64 -7.36 -21.99
N ASP A 330 13.03 -8.29 -22.85
CA ASP A 330 13.88 -8.00 -24.01
C ASP A 330 13.19 -7.07 -25.01
N GLU A 331 11.88 -7.21 -25.21
CA GLU A 331 11.08 -6.27 -26.02
C GLU A 331 11.03 -4.88 -25.40
N VAL A 332 10.78 -4.81 -24.08
CA VAL A 332 10.76 -3.55 -23.33
C VAL A 332 12.12 -2.86 -23.39
N LYS A 333 13.22 -3.60 -23.17
CA LYS A 333 14.60 -3.07 -23.27
C LYS A 333 14.86 -2.40 -24.62
N LYS A 334 14.45 -3.04 -25.72
CA LYS A 334 14.59 -2.47 -27.07
C LYS A 334 13.81 -1.16 -27.19
N LEU A 335 12.56 -1.14 -26.77
CA LEU A 335 11.72 0.06 -26.88
C LEU A 335 12.23 1.21 -25.99
N ILE A 336 12.68 0.89 -24.79
CA ILE A 336 13.20 1.85 -23.83
C ILE A 336 14.52 2.46 -24.30
N SER A 337 15.39 1.66 -24.93
CA SER A 337 16.63 2.16 -25.54
C SER A 337 16.37 3.23 -26.61
N VAL A 338 15.34 3.04 -27.44
CA VAL A 338 14.93 4.01 -28.48
C VAL A 338 14.42 5.31 -27.85
N LYS A 339 13.78 5.22 -26.68
CA LYS A 339 13.27 6.39 -25.95
C LYS A 339 14.32 7.10 -25.08
N ASN A 340 15.54 6.57 -25.01
CA ASN A 340 16.56 7.03 -24.07
C ASN A 340 16.02 7.09 -22.62
N ALA A 341 15.19 6.12 -22.28
CA ALA A 341 14.63 5.94 -20.94
C ALA A 341 15.42 4.86 -20.20
N ARG A 342 15.24 4.78 -18.88
CA ARG A 342 15.87 3.75 -18.03
C ARG A 342 14.85 2.73 -17.55
N ILE A 343 15.34 1.56 -17.15
CA ILE A 343 14.55 0.52 -16.49
C ILE A 343 15.06 0.39 -15.07
N ILE A 344 14.16 0.38 -14.09
CA ILE A 344 14.42 -0.01 -12.70
C ILE A 344 13.76 -1.36 -12.45
N TYR A 345 14.51 -2.31 -11.88
CA TYR A 345 13.98 -3.59 -11.45
C TYR A 345 13.64 -3.55 -9.97
N GLU A 346 12.38 -3.81 -9.63
CA GLU A 346 11.91 -3.80 -8.25
C GLU A 346 11.91 -5.19 -7.63
N GLY A 347 11.88 -5.22 -6.29
CA GLY A 347 11.85 -6.47 -5.54
C GLY A 347 13.20 -7.19 -5.47
N VAL A 348 14.33 -6.49 -5.60
CA VAL A 348 15.64 -7.12 -5.41
C VAL A 348 15.88 -7.35 -3.92
N GLU A 349 15.61 -8.56 -3.43
CA GLU A 349 15.64 -8.90 -2.00
C GLU A 349 16.90 -9.66 -1.57
N ASP A 350 17.63 -10.24 -2.52
CA ASP A 350 18.82 -11.04 -2.27
C ASP A 350 19.94 -10.81 -3.30
N LYS A 351 21.13 -11.28 -2.93
CA LYS A 351 22.36 -11.13 -3.74
C LYS A 351 22.30 -11.90 -5.05
N ASP A 352 21.64 -13.05 -5.10
CA ASP A 352 21.58 -13.90 -6.29
C ASP A 352 20.68 -13.23 -7.35
N THR A 353 19.55 -12.67 -6.93
CA THR A 353 18.68 -11.84 -7.79
C THR A 353 19.43 -10.61 -8.32
N CYS A 354 20.19 -9.91 -7.47
CA CYS A 354 21.03 -8.78 -7.88
C CYS A 354 22.04 -9.18 -8.96
N ALA A 355 22.81 -10.24 -8.72
CA ALA A 355 23.84 -10.72 -9.64
C ALA A 355 23.23 -11.23 -10.97
N PHE A 356 22.07 -11.86 -10.91
CA PHE A 356 21.34 -12.29 -12.10
C PHE A 356 20.91 -11.10 -12.96
N LEU A 357 20.34 -10.05 -12.36
CA LEU A 357 19.95 -8.84 -13.08
C LEU A 357 21.16 -8.12 -13.68
N GLU A 358 22.28 -8.03 -12.96
CA GLU A 358 23.54 -7.47 -13.46
C GLU A 358 24.04 -8.20 -14.70
N ALA A 359 23.99 -9.54 -14.70
CA ALA A 359 24.35 -10.35 -15.86
C ALA A 359 23.46 -10.06 -17.09
N LEU A 360 22.23 -9.57 -16.87
CA LEU A 360 21.31 -9.13 -17.92
C LEU A 360 21.44 -7.64 -18.28
N GLY A 361 22.41 -6.92 -17.70
CA GLY A 361 22.58 -5.47 -17.85
C GLY A 361 21.52 -4.64 -17.12
N GLY A 362 20.80 -5.24 -16.17
CA GLY A 362 19.78 -4.59 -15.34
C GLY A 362 20.39 -3.94 -14.10
N PHE A 363 21.08 -2.82 -14.30
CA PHE A 363 21.87 -2.19 -13.22
C PHE A 363 21.06 -1.28 -12.29
N ASN A 364 19.98 -0.64 -12.77
CA ASN A 364 19.14 0.15 -11.86
C ASN A 364 18.17 -0.79 -11.14
N GLN A 365 18.28 -0.83 -9.82
CA GLN A 365 17.60 -1.80 -8.99
C GLN A 365 17.04 -1.13 -7.74
N GLN A 366 15.94 -1.67 -7.24
CA GLN A 366 15.30 -1.29 -6.00
C GLN A 366 14.81 -2.54 -5.25
N GLY A 367 15.02 -2.58 -3.95
CA GLY A 367 14.57 -3.68 -3.11
C GLY A 367 15.33 -3.77 -1.79
N PHE A 368 14.90 -4.67 -0.92
CA PHE A 368 15.41 -4.75 0.45
C PHE A 368 16.88 -5.17 0.54
N TYR A 369 17.43 -5.81 -0.49
CA TYR A 369 18.86 -6.06 -0.59
C TYR A 369 19.67 -4.76 -0.59
N HIS A 370 19.13 -3.73 -1.27
CA HIS A 370 19.76 -2.43 -1.40
C HIS A 370 19.43 -1.49 -0.24
N GLY A 371 18.18 -1.51 0.19
CA GLY A 371 17.73 -0.78 1.36
C GLY A 371 16.22 -0.84 1.53
N VAL A 372 15.79 -0.85 2.78
CA VAL A 372 14.37 -0.75 3.13
C VAL A 372 13.92 0.72 3.09
N PRO A 373 12.62 0.98 2.86
CA PRO A 373 12.06 2.32 3.03
C PRO A 373 12.34 2.83 4.45
N SER A 374 12.95 4.01 4.56
CA SER A 374 13.39 4.56 5.85
C SER A 374 13.11 6.06 5.97
N LEU A 375 13.08 6.58 7.20
CA LEU A 375 12.90 8.02 7.44
C LEU A 375 14.04 8.85 6.79
N PRO A 376 13.81 10.13 6.46
CA PRO A 376 14.78 10.98 5.75
C PRO A 376 16.18 10.94 6.34
N GLU A 377 16.32 11.02 7.66
CA GLU A 377 17.62 11.04 8.34
C GLU A 377 18.41 9.76 8.09
N ILE A 378 17.72 8.61 8.18
CA ILE A 378 18.30 7.29 7.97
C ILE A 378 18.65 7.09 6.48
N ALA A 379 17.81 7.59 5.58
CA ALA A 379 18.07 7.54 4.15
C ALA A 379 19.34 8.31 3.78
N VAL A 380 19.53 9.52 4.32
CA VAL A 380 20.75 10.32 4.12
C VAL A 380 21.98 9.64 4.73
N GLU A 381 21.88 9.08 5.93
CA GLU A 381 22.99 8.31 6.52
C GLU A 381 23.42 7.13 5.65
N SER A 382 22.46 6.41 5.07
CA SER A 382 22.73 5.26 4.20
C SER A 382 23.50 5.65 2.94
N LEU A 383 23.18 6.81 2.36
CA LEU A 383 23.85 7.39 1.21
C LEU A 383 25.32 7.73 1.53
N ILE A 384 25.55 8.41 2.67
CA ILE A 384 26.89 8.82 3.09
C ILE A 384 27.78 7.58 3.33
N LYS A 385 27.26 6.58 4.07
CA LYS A 385 27.98 5.33 4.36
C LYS A 385 28.36 4.57 3.09
N ARG A 386 27.46 4.47 2.11
CA ARG A 386 27.76 3.80 0.82
C ARG A 386 28.85 4.54 0.04
N ARG A 387 28.82 5.88 0.01
CA ARG A 387 29.84 6.69 -0.68
C ARG A 387 31.23 6.49 -0.08
N GLU A 388 31.34 6.42 1.24
CA GLU A 388 32.61 6.15 1.93
C GLU A 388 33.16 4.77 1.57
N LEU A 389 32.30 3.74 1.53
CA LEU A 389 32.70 2.38 1.16
C LEU A 389 33.22 2.28 -0.28
N SER A 390 32.58 2.96 -1.24
CA SER A 390 33.04 3.00 -2.64
C SER A 390 34.41 3.67 -2.79
N LEU A 391 34.67 4.75 -2.03
CA LEU A 391 35.96 5.44 -2.05
C LEU A 391 37.10 4.59 -1.45
N VAL A 392 36.79 3.74 -0.46
CA VAL A 392 37.77 2.82 0.13
C VAL A 392 38.09 1.67 -0.82
N SER A 393 37.11 1.13 -1.56
CA SER A 393 37.38 0.07 -2.56
C SER A 393 38.26 0.56 -3.71
N ASP A 394 38.09 1.80 -4.17
CA ASP A 394 38.90 2.39 -5.24
C ASP A 394 40.36 2.63 -4.83
N GLN A 395 40.62 2.89 -3.54
CA GLN A 395 41.97 3.07 -3.01
C GLN A 395 42.74 1.76 -2.79
N VAL A 396 42.04 0.62 -2.70
CA VAL A 396 42.65 -0.70 -2.51
C VAL A 396 42.99 -1.39 -3.85
N GLN A 397 42.46 -0.87 -4.96
CA GLN A 397 42.74 -1.36 -6.32
C GLN A 397 43.84 -0.59 -7.08
N LEU A 398 44.43 0.44 -6.46
CA LEU A 398 45.62 1.18 -6.93
C LEU A 398 46.86 0.74 -6.16
#